data_AF-U1PNQ4-F1
#
_entry.id   AF-U1PNQ4-F1
#
_cell.length_a   1.000
_cell.length_b   1.000
_cell.length_c   1.000
_cell.angle_alpha   90.00
_cell.angle_beta   90.00
_cell.angle_gamma   90.00
#
_symmetry.space_group_name_H-M   'P 1'
#
loop_
_entity.id
_entity.type
_entity.pdbx_description
1 polymer ?
#
loop_
_entity_poly.entity_id
_entity_poly.type
_entity_poly.pdbx_seq_one_letter_code
_entity_poly.pdbx_strand_id
1 'polypeptide(L)'
;MKPSGISRTADGEHYRIHVPKGKDTAGGDGKPRDAYLPADLEMLLYQYQRDNQIANDEPFIDIQPRSVREVVKRLTETAAEEYDNDDWKAVSSHDLRRHYAQRMLVNERINPRVLMAVGGWNSFDAIEPYLNEPTDTVINDAFSRIDF
;
A
#
# COMPACT_ATOMS: atom_id res chain seq x y z
N MET A 1 6.28 -4.28 -11.99
CA MET A 1 4.84 -4.59 -12.14
C MET A 1 4.51 -4.55 -13.61
N LYS A 2 3.73 -5.49 -14.14
CA LYS A 2 3.41 -5.63 -15.57
C LYS A 2 1.88 -5.67 -15.78
N PRO A 3 1.33 -5.25 -16.92
CA PRO A 3 -0.10 -5.33 -17.18
C PRO A 3 -0.68 -6.76 -17.05
N SER A 4 0.07 -7.76 -17.51
CA SER A 4 -0.28 -9.19 -17.35
C SER A 4 -0.44 -9.67 -15.90
N GLY A 5 0.05 -8.90 -14.93
CA GLY A 5 -0.14 -9.19 -13.51
C GLY A 5 -1.46 -8.66 -12.94
N ILE A 6 -2.27 -7.94 -13.72
CA ILE A 6 -3.57 -7.43 -13.27
C ILE A 6 -4.65 -8.43 -13.68
N SER A 7 -5.53 -8.77 -12.74
CA SER A 7 -6.66 -9.67 -12.98
C SER A 7 -7.95 -9.10 -12.41
N ARG A 8 -9.05 -9.32 -13.11
CA ARG A 8 -10.40 -9.08 -12.59
C ARG A 8 -10.86 -10.31 -11.81
N THR A 9 -11.47 -10.11 -10.65
CA THR A 9 -12.00 -11.20 -9.82
C THR A 9 -13.28 -11.79 -10.40
N ALA A 10 -13.67 -12.96 -9.89
CA ALA A 10 -14.84 -13.70 -10.38
C ALA A 10 -16.17 -12.96 -10.21
N ASP A 11 -16.25 -11.99 -9.31
CA ASP A 11 -17.41 -11.12 -9.12
C ASP A 11 -17.59 -10.07 -10.21
N GLY A 12 -16.60 -9.88 -11.09
CA GLY A 12 -16.67 -8.94 -12.21
C GLY A 12 -16.40 -7.48 -11.86
N GLU A 13 -16.32 -7.14 -10.57
CA GLU A 13 -16.30 -5.76 -10.08
C GLU A 13 -14.96 -5.36 -9.44
N HIS A 14 -14.18 -6.33 -8.94
CA HIS A 14 -12.91 -6.04 -8.28
C HIS A 14 -11.70 -6.51 -9.09
N TYR A 15 -10.55 -5.92 -8.75
CA TYR A 15 -9.28 -6.22 -9.38
C TYR A 15 -8.22 -6.63 -8.36
N ARG A 16 -7.25 -7.40 -8.85
CA ARG A 16 -6.06 -7.81 -8.13
C ARG A 16 -4.83 -7.51 -8.95
N ILE A 17 -3.74 -7.25 -8.25
CA ILE A 17 -2.40 -7.12 -8.82
C ILE A 17 -1.51 -8.19 -8.23
N HIS A 18 -0.95 -9.02 -9.10
CA HIS A 18 -0.01 -10.06 -8.73
C HIS A 18 1.36 -9.46 -8.38
N VAL A 19 1.80 -9.69 -7.16
CA VAL A 19 3.12 -9.32 -6.65
C VAL A 19 3.94 -10.62 -6.54
N PRO A 20 4.84 -10.91 -7.50
CA PRO A 20 5.51 -12.20 -7.58
C PRO A 20 6.57 -12.38 -6.49
N LYS A 21 7.22 -11.27 -6.09
CA LYS A 21 8.20 -11.19 -5.01
C LYS A 21 8.06 -9.83 -4.33
N GLY A 22 8.35 -9.78 -3.04
CA GLY A 22 8.41 -8.52 -2.32
C GLY A 22 8.58 -8.76 -0.83
N LYS A 23 9.61 -8.16 -0.25
CA LYS A 23 10.01 -8.25 1.16
C LYS A 23 8.80 -8.48 2.07
N ASP A 24 8.69 -9.68 2.63
CA ASP A 24 7.78 -9.95 3.73
C ASP A 24 8.52 -9.76 5.07
N THR A 25 7.75 -9.74 6.15
CA THR A 25 8.30 -9.58 7.49
C THR A 25 9.07 -10.80 7.99
N ALA A 26 9.14 -11.88 7.20
CA ALA A 26 9.86 -13.11 7.51
C ALA A 26 11.33 -13.09 7.05
N GLY A 27 11.81 -12.00 6.43
CA GLY A 27 13.24 -11.83 6.13
C GLY A 27 13.74 -12.58 4.89
N GLY A 28 12.91 -12.73 3.86
CA GLY A 28 13.29 -13.31 2.57
C GLY A 28 12.73 -12.55 1.35
N ASP A 29 12.70 -13.22 0.19
CA ASP A 29 12.15 -12.69 -1.08
C ASP A 29 10.64 -12.39 -1.04
N GLY A 30 9.97 -12.78 0.06
CA GLY A 30 8.55 -12.65 0.25
C GLY A 30 7.72 -13.69 -0.49
N LYS A 31 6.60 -14.09 0.11
CA LYS A 31 5.61 -14.94 -0.59
C LYS A 31 4.89 -14.13 -1.69
N PRO A 32 4.61 -14.76 -2.84
CA PRO A 32 3.76 -14.13 -3.85
C PRO A 32 2.38 -13.87 -3.26
N ARG A 33 1.75 -12.78 -3.70
CA ARG A 33 0.42 -12.40 -3.25
C ARG A 33 -0.32 -11.62 -4.32
N ASP A 34 -1.64 -11.66 -4.23
CA ASP A 34 -2.52 -10.86 -5.05
C ASP A 34 -3.05 -9.70 -4.20
N ALA A 35 -2.46 -8.52 -4.39
CA ALA A 35 -2.87 -7.34 -3.64
C ALA A 35 -4.19 -6.80 -4.20
N TYR A 36 -5.01 -6.16 -3.35
CA TYR A 36 -6.20 -5.45 -3.79
C TYR A 36 -5.80 -4.30 -4.71
N LEU A 37 -6.41 -4.23 -5.89
CA LEU A 37 -6.25 -3.11 -6.82
C LEU A 37 -7.58 -2.35 -6.89
N PRO A 38 -7.63 -1.09 -6.40
CA PRO A 38 -8.79 -0.23 -6.58
C PRO A 38 -9.14 -0.06 -8.07
N ALA A 39 -10.44 -0.02 -8.38
CA ALA A 39 -10.92 0.04 -9.76
C ALA A 39 -10.52 1.34 -10.49
N ASP A 40 -10.46 2.45 -9.76
CA ASP A 40 -9.94 3.73 -10.27
C ASP A 40 -8.46 3.65 -10.63
N LEU A 41 -7.64 2.98 -9.79
CA LEU A 41 -6.23 2.77 -10.08
C LEU A 41 -6.02 1.79 -11.25
N GLU A 42 -6.85 0.76 -11.38
CA GLU A 42 -6.82 -0.13 -12.55
C GLU A 42 -7.08 0.66 -13.83
N MET A 43 -8.10 1.51 -13.84
CA MET A 43 -8.44 2.36 -14.98
C MET A 43 -7.30 3.32 -15.33
N LEU A 44 -6.65 3.93 -14.33
CA LEU A 44 -5.47 4.77 -14.54
C LEU A 44 -4.29 4.00 -15.16
N LEU A 45 -4.03 2.78 -14.68
CA LEU A 45 -2.98 1.91 -15.22
C LEU A 45 -3.29 1.48 -16.66
N TYR A 46 -4.56 1.18 -16.95
CA TYR A 46 -5.00 0.84 -18.30
C TYR A 46 -4.81 2.02 -19.27
N GLN A 47 -5.19 3.23 -18.85
CA GLN A 47 -4.94 4.45 -19.63
C GLN A 47 -3.44 4.68 -19.86
N TYR A 48 -2.64 4.58 -18.80
CA TYR A 48 -1.19 4.71 -18.88
C TYR A 48 -0.56 3.68 -19.81
N GLN A 49 -0.99 2.41 -19.76
CA GLN A 49 -0.55 1.36 -20.69
C GLN A 49 -0.81 1.76 -22.14
N ARG A 50 -2.05 2.19 -22.42
CA ARG A 50 -2.48 2.56 -23.78
C ARG A 50 -1.70 3.76 -24.31
N ASP A 51 -1.56 4.81 -23.51
CA ASP A 51 -0.92 6.06 -23.93
C ASP A 51 0.58 5.88 -24.19
N ASN A 52 1.22 4.96 -23.46
CA ASN A 52 2.64 4.67 -23.60
C ASN A 52 2.93 3.41 -24.43
N GLN A 53 1.90 2.78 -25.02
CA GLN A 53 2.01 1.57 -25.86
C GLN A 53 2.75 0.40 -25.18
N ILE A 54 2.54 0.24 -23.87
CA ILE A 54 3.25 -0.76 -23.06
C ILE A 54 2.71 -2.16 -23.34
N ALA A 55 3.61 -3.09 -23.69
CA ALA A 55 3.24 -4.48 -23.92
C ALA A 55 2.80 -5.19 -22.62
N ASN A 56 1.97 -6.23 -22.73
CA ASN A 56 1.42 -6.90 -21.53
C ASN A 56 2.48 -7.52 -20.62
N ASP A 57 3.63 -7.92 -21.17
CA ASP A 57 4.77 -8.51 -20.48
C ASP A 57 5.88 -7.50 -20.17
N GLU A 58 5.72 -6.25 -20.58
CA GLU A 58 6.61 -5.13 -20.26
C GLU A 58 6.22 -4.51 -18.90
N PRO A 59 7.19 -4.07 -18.07
CA PRO A 59 6.86 -3.36 -16.85
C PRO A 59 6.19 -2.01 -17.15
N PHE A 60 5.19 -1.62 -16.36
CA PHE A 60 4.62 -0.26 -16.43
C PHE A 60 5.69 0.81 -16.21
N ILE A 61 6.56 0.58 -15.22
CA ILE A 61 7.63 1.49 -14.86
C ILE A 61 8.86 0.62 -14.63
N ASP A 62 9.87 0.77 -15.49
CA ASP A 62 11.15 0.08 -15.34
C ASP A 62 12.08 0.91 -14.46
N ILE A 63 11.98 0.72 -13.15
CA ILE A 63 12.80 1.41 -12.15
C ILE A 63 13.52 0.43 -11.24
N GLN A 64 14.75 0.79 -10.89
CA GLN A 64 15.53 0.07 -9.88
C GLN A 64 15.05 0.44 -8.47
N PRO A 65 15.25 -0.43 -7.46
CA PRO A 65 14.86 -0.11 -6.07
C PRO A 65 15.45 1.20 -5.53
N ARG A 66 16.67 1.58 -5.95
CA ARG A 66 17.26 2.88 -5.60
C ARG A 66 16.44 4.05 -6.15
N SER A 67 15.93 3.93 -7.37
CA SER A 67 15.13 4.97 -8.01
C SER A 67 13.82 5.26 -7.25
N VAL A 68 13.20 4.24 -6.63
CA VAL A 68 12.03 4.45 -5.76
C VAL A 68 12.38 5.35 -4.57
N ARG A 69 13.55 5.11 -3.94
CA ARG A 69 13.99 5.93 -2.80
C ARG A 69 14.26 7.37 -3.20
N GLU A 70 14.87 7.59 -4.36
CA GLU A 70 15.09 8.95 -4.90
C GLU A 70 13.78 9.66 -5.22
N VAL A 71 12.80 8.96 -5.78
CA VAL A 71 11.45 9.54 -6.01
C VAL A 71 10.82 9.96 -4.68
N VAL A 72 10.86 9.11 -3.65
CA VAL A 72 10.34 9.44 -2.32
C VAL A 72 11.08 10.64 -1.75
N LYS A 73 12.43 10.64 -1.81
CA LYS A 73 13.26 11.73 -1.31
C LYS A 73 12.90 13.08 -1.95
N ARG A 74 12.78 13.10 -3.29
CA ARG A 74 12.39 14.31 -4.01
C ARG A 74 11.00 14.81 -3.59
N LEU A 75 10.03 13.89 -3.45
CA LEU A 75 8.69 14.25 -2.99
C LEU A 75 8.70 14.83 -1.57
N THR A 76 9.51 14.26 -0.68
CA THR A 76 9.63 14.74 0.70
C THR A 76 10.34 16.08 0.79
N GLU A 77 11.31 16.37 -0.08
CA GLU A 77 11.94 17.68 -0.20
C GLU A 77 10.93 18.73 -0.68
N THR A 78 10.14 18.42 -1.71
CA THR A 78 9.06 19.30 -2.19
C THR A 78 8.02 19.56 -1.10
N ALA A 79 7.60 18.52 -0.36
CA ALA A 79 6.66 18.70 0.74
C ALA A 79 7.24 19.56 1.87
N ALA A 80 8.54 19.40 2.19
CA ALA A 80 9.19 20.22 3.20
C ALA A 80 9.15 21.71 2.83
N GLU A 81 9.38 22.03 1.56
CA GLU A 81 9.30 23.40 1.03
C GLU A 81 7.85 23.92 0.99
N GLU A 82 6.90 23.12 0.50
CA GLU A 82 5.50 23.53 0.35
C GLU A 82 4.82 23.82 1.70
N TYR A 83 5.12 23.00 2.71
CA TYR A 83 4.51 23.09 4.05
C TYR A 83 5.41 23.78 5.08
N ASP A 84 6.56 24.33 4.68
CA ASP A 84 7.57 24.95 5.55
C ASP A 84 7.90 24.09 6.78
N ASN A 85 8.15 22.79 6.54
CA ASN A 85 8.38 21.81 7.59
C ASN A 85 9.43 20.77 7.19
N ASP A 86 10.63 20.89 7.76
CA ASP A 86 11.75 19.99 7.47
C ASP A 86 11.54 18.54 7.94
N ASP A 87 10.58 18.26 8.83
CA ASP A 87 10.27 16.90 9.28
C ASP A 87 9.83 16.00 8.11
N TRP A 88 9.26 16.58 7.05
CA TRP A 88 8.92 15.84 5.83
C TRP A 88 10.13 15.12 5.24
N LYS A 89 11.35 15.67 5.34
CA LYS A 89 12.59 15.08 4.82
C LYS A 89 12.98 13.77 5.51
N ALA A 90 12.45 13.50 6.71
CA ALA A 90 12.69 12.25 7.43
C ALA A 90 11.81 11.08 6.93
N VAL A 91 10.75 11.37 6.15
CA VAL A 91 9.81 10.36 5.68
C VAL A 91 10.48 9.44 4.64
N SER A 92 10.35 8.14 4.84
CA SER A 92 10.91 7.12 3.96
C SER A 92 9.83 6.25 3.31
N SER A 93 10.23 5.43 2.32
CA SER A 93 9.35 4.40 1.75
C SER A 93 8.78 3.41 2.80
N HIS A 94 9.48 3.20 3.90
CA HIS A 94 8.99 2.37 4.99
C HIS A 94 7.86 3.06 5.77
N ASP A 95 7.95 4.38 5.94
CA ASP A 95 6.92 5.17 6.62
C ASP A 95 5.62 5.22 5.79
N LEU A 96 5.72 5.23 4.46
CA LEU A 96 4.55 5.07 3.58
C LEU A 96 3.82 3.74 3.84
N ARG A 97 4.57 2.63 3.96
CA ARG A 97 3.99 1.32 4.28
C ARG A 97 3.37 1.30 5.68
N ARG A 98 4.03 1.92 6.67
CA ARG A 98 3.53 2.06 8.04
C ARG A 98 2.23 2.85 8.08
N HIS A 99 2.20 4.02 7.42
CA HIS A 99 1.02 4.86 7.35
C HIS A 99 -0.15 4.16 6.66
N TYR A 100 0.10 3.44 5.55
CA TYR A 100 -0.93 2.64 4.89
C TYR A 100 -1.54 1.59 5.82
N ALA A 101 -0.70 0.82 6.53
CA ALA A 101 -1.18 -0.19 7.47
C ALA A 101 -2.00 0.44 8.61
N GLN A 102 -1.49 1.51 9.22
CA GLN A 102 -2.17 2.21 10.31
C GLN A 102 -3.52 2.77 9.85
N ARG A 103 -3.58 3.43 8.69
CA ARG A 103 -4.83 3.96 8.13
C ARG A 103 -5.86 2.85 7.94
N MET A 104 -5.46 1.73 7.33
CA MET A 104 -6.38 0.62 7.07
C MET A 104 -6.91 -0.01 8.37
N LEU A 105 -6.05 -0.18 9.38
CA LEU A 105 -6.44 -0.82 10.64
C LEU A 105 -7.26 0.10 11.55
N VAL A 106 -6.86 1.37 11.67
CA VAL A 106 -7.41 2.29 12.67
C VAL A 106 -8.55 3.12 12.08
N ASN A 107 -8.31 3.75 10.93
CA ASN A 107 -9.27 4.70 10.36
C ASN A 107 -10.36 3.96 9.57
N GLU A 108 -9.96 3.04 8.70
CA GLU A 108 -10.87 2.25 7.85
C GLU A 108 -11.39 0.99 8.57
N ARG A 109 -10.84 0.67 9.75
CA ARG A 109 -11.24 -0.48 10.60
C ARG A 109 -11.27 -1.82 9.86
N ILE A 110 -10.37 -2.00 8.89
CA ILE A 110 -10.25 -3.25 8.13
C ILE A 110 -9.83 -4.39 9.06
N ASN A 111 -10.45 -5.57 8.87
CA ASN A 111 -10.06 -6.76 9.61
C ASN A 111 -8.56 -7.05 9.40
N PRO A 112 -7.76 -7.21 10.48
CA PRO A 112 -6.33 -7.43 10.36
C PRO A 112 -5.93 -8.59 9.45
N ARG A 113 -6.72 -9.68 9.43
CA ARG A 113 -6.46 -10.84 8.54
C ARG A 113 -6.62 -10.48 7.06
N VAL A 114 -7.54 -9.59 6.73
CA VAL A 114 -7.72 -9.08 5.37
C VAL A 114 -6.51 -8.24 4.97
N LEU A 115 -6.07 -7.32 5.85
CA LEU A 115 -4.88 -6.51 5.60
C LEU A 115 -3.63 -7.39 5.44
N MET A 116 -3.46 -8.40 6.28
CA MET A 116 -2.34 -9.34 6.22
C MET A 116 -2.28 -10.08 4.87
N ALA A 117 -3.43 -10.58 4.41
CA ALA A 117 -3.54 -11.28 3.12
C ALA A 117 -3.15 -10.40 1.94
N VAL A 118 -3.58 -9.13 1.95
CA VAL A 118 -3.33 -8.17 0.85
C VAL A 118 -1.93 -7.57 0.91
N GLY A 119 -1.46 -7.21 2.10
CA GLY A 119 -0.22 -6.47 2.29
C GLY A 119 1.03 -7.32 2.51
N GLY A 120 0.88 -8.65 2.60
CA GLY A 120 2.00 -9.58 2.73
C GLY A 120 2.59 -9.64 4.13
N TRP A 121 1.75 -9.54 5.16
CA TRP A 121 2.17 -9.76 6.55
C TRP A 121 1.84 -11.18 6.98
N ASN A 122 2.81 -11.88 7.55
CA ASN A 122 2.70 -13.31 7.88
C ASN A 122 2.27 -13.58 9.33
N SER A 123 2.25 -12.57 10.21
CA SER A 123 1.86 -12.70 11.61
C SER A 123 1.23 -11.41 12.15
N PHE A 124 0.54 -11.52 13.29
CA PHE A 124 0.03 -10.35 14.02
C PHE A 124 1.17 -9.51 14.60
N ASP A 125 2.23 -10.15 15.11
CA ASP A 125 3.44 -9.46 15.60
C ASP A 125 4.08 -8.58 14.52
N ALA A 126 3.89 -8.92 13.24
CA ALA A 126 4.41 -8.15 12.11
C ALA A 126 3.60 -6.88 11.80
N ILE A 127 2.36 -6.78 12.30
CA ILE A 127 1.51 -5.59 12.14
C ILE A 127 1.34 -4.81 13.45
N GLU A 128 1.64 -5.42 14.59
CA GLU A 128 1.61 -4.80 15.92
C GLU A 128 2.36 -3.46 15.97
N PRO A 129 3.56 -3.27 15.36
CA PRO A 129 4.25 -1.98 15.37
C PRO A 129 3.50 -0.82 14.67
N TYR A 130 2.42 -1.12 13.95
CA TYR A 130 1.56 -0.15 13.28
C TYR A 130 0.28 0.16 14.06
N LEU A 131 0.03 -0.57 15.14
CA LEU A 131 -1.08 -0.37 16.06
C LEU A 131 -0.56 0.40 17.27
N ASN A 132 -0.57 1.74 17.17
CA ASN A 132 -0.35 2.55 18.36
C ASN A 132 -1.50 2.34 19.35
N GLU A 133 -1.22 2.54 20.64
CA GLU A 133 -2.25 2.57 21.66
C GLU A 133 -3.33 3.60 21.27
N PRO A 134 -4.62 3.20 21.23
CA PRO A 134 -5.69 4.11 20.83
C PRO A 134 -5.85 5.22 21.86
N THR A 135 -6.12 6.44 21.40
CA THR A 135 -6.48 7.54 22.29
C THR A 135 -7.90 7.36 22.83
N ASP A 136 -8.22 7.99 23.96
CA ASP A 136 -9.57 7.95 24.56
C ASP A 136 -10.67 8.31 23.55
N THR A 137 -10.42 9.30 22.68
CA THR A 137 -11.35 9.66 21.60
C THR A 137 -11.60 8.50 20.64
N VAL A 138 -10.55 7.80 20.21
CA VAL A 138 -10.67 6.64 19.32
C VAL A 138 -11.43 5.51 20.00
N ILE A 139 -11.20 5.28 21.29
CA ILE A 139 -11.92 4.27 22.09
C ILE A 139 -13.41 4.63 22.15
N ASN A 140 -13.75 5.86 22.53
CA ASN A 140 -15.14 6.31 22.63
C ASN A 140 -15.87 6.23 21.28
N ASP A 141 -15.22 6.65 20.19
CA ASP A 141 -15.74 6.54 18.83
C ASP A 141 -15.89 5.11 18.33
N ALA A 142 -15.11 4.17 18.86
CA ALA A 142 -15.22 2.76 18.51
C ALA A 142 -16.48 2.15 19.15
N PHE A 143 -16.69 2.38 20.44
CA PHE A 143 -17.82 1.84 21.20
C PHE A 143 -19.14 2.56 20.93
N SER A 144 -19.13 3.86 20.60
CA SER A 144 -20.37 4.63 20.32
C SER A 144 -21.11 4.19 19.06
N ARG A 145 -20.45 3.45 18.17
CA ARG A 145 -21.03 2.96 16.89
C ARG A 145 -21.57 1.54 16.98
N ILE A 146 -21.52 0.91 18.16
CA ILE A 146 -22.02 -0.43 18.39
C ILE A 146 -23.36 -0.31 19.09
N ASP A 147 -24.43 -0.72 18.41
CA ASP A 147 -25.72 -0.93 19.05
C ASP A 147 -25.71 -2.32 19.72
N PHE A 148 -26.10 -2.37 21.00
CA PHE A 148 -26.20 -3.59 21.79
C PHE A 148 -27.64 -4.15 21.81
#